data_AF-A0A4S0ITG0-F1
#
_entry.id   AF-A0A4S0ITG0-F1
#
_cell.length_a   1.000
_cell.length_b   1.000
_cell.length_c   1.000
_cell.angle_alpha   90.00
_cell.angle_beta   90.00
_cell.angle_gamma   90.00
#
_symmetry.space_group_name_H-M   'P 1'
#
loop_
_entity.id
_entity.type
_entity.pdbx_description
1 polymer ?
#
loop_
_entity_poly.entity_id
_entity_poly.type
_entity_poly.pdbx_seq_one_letter_code
_entity_poly.pdbx_strand_id
1 'polypeptide(L)' 'MKVTILANYEPHAAKGLMQGSNREAAVQALFESVGGRMNSLTFTRGLYDVVV' A
#
# COMPACT_ATOMS: atom_id res chain seq x y z
N MET A 1 16.73 8.32 5.10
CA MET A 1 16.14 7.61 6.25
C MET A 1 15.12 6.61 5.71
N LYS A 2 15.05 5.39 6.24
CA LYS A 2 14.02 4.40 5.86
C LYS A 2 12.94 4.39 6.94
N VAL A 3 11.68 4.36 6.55
CA VAL A 3 10.52 4.33 7.45
C VAL A 3 9.64 3.17 7.01
N THR A 4 9.09 2.44 7.97
CA THR A 4 8.11 1.38 7.72
C THR A 4 6.73 1.91 8.07
N ILE A 5 5.77 1.73 7.17
CA ILE A 5 4.39 2.20 7.32
C ILE A 5 3.45 1.00 7.32
N LEU A 6 2.60 0.94 8.35
CA LEU A 6 1.53 -0.05 8.46
C LEU A 6 0.21 0.65 8.16
N ALA A 7 -0.58 0.08 7.25
CA ALA A 7 -1.83 0.70 6.79
C ALA A 7 -2.98 -0.30 6.77
N ASN A 8 -4.18 0.23 7.05
CA ASN A 8 -5.45 -0.44 6.83
C ASN A 8 -6.24 0.34 5.78
N TYR A 9 -6.93 -0.38 4.91
CA TYR A 9 -7.83 0.21 3.94
C TYR A 9 -9.25 0.11 4.44
N GLU A 10 -10.04 1.15 4.20
CA GLU A 10 -11.48 1.02 4.33
C GLU A 10 -12.03 -0.02 3.34
N PRO A 11 -13.13 -0.73 3.65
CA PRO A 11 -13.64 -1.83 2.83
C PRO A 11 -13.86 -1.47 1.34
N HIS A 12 -14.25 -0.22 1.08
CA HIS A 12 -14.48 0.28 -0.28
C HIS A 12 -13.17 0.50 -1.06
N ALA A 13 -12.11 0.98 -0.38
CA ALA A 13 -10.77 1.13 -0.95
C ALA A 13 -10.09 -0.24 -1.17
N ALA A 14 -10.31 -1.16 -0.22
CA ALA A 14 -9.86 -2.55 -0.33
C ALA A 14 -10.46 -3.25 -1.56
N LYS A 15 -11.74 -3.01 -1.89
CA LYS A 15 -12.39 -3.60 -3.07
C LYS A 15 -11.74 -3.19 -4.39
N GLY A 16 -11.40 -1.90 -4.54
CA GLY A 16 -10.71 -1.37 -5.72
C GLY A 16 -9.28 -1.90 -5.87
N LEU A 17 -8.60 -2.13 -4.75
CA LEU A 17 -7.30 -2.82 -4.71
C LEU A 17 -7.45 -4.31 -5.03
N MET A 18 -8.50 -4.98 -4.56
CA MET A 18 -8.62 -6.43 -4.66
C MET A 18 -9.03 -6.96 -6.04
N GLN A 19 -9.74 -6.18 -6.86
CA GLN A 19 -10.34 -6.60 -8.12
C GLN A 19 -9.40 -6.72 -9.34
N GLY A 20 -8.08 -6.85 -9.13
CA GLY A 20 -7.10 -6.99 -10.21
C GLY A 20 -6.39 -5.70 -10.62
N SER A 21 -6.51 -4.65 -9.81
CA SER A 21 -5.65 -3.48 -9.95
C SER A 21 -4.25 -3.82 -9.44
N ASN A 22 -3.22 -3.28 -10.11
CA ASN A 22 -1.83 -3.46 -9.73
C ASN A 22 -1.58 -2.70 -8.42
N ARG A 23 -1.91 -3.32 -7.29
CA ARG A 23 -1.97 -2.70 -5.95
C ARG A 23 -0.64 -2.03 -5.57
N GLU A 24 0.45 -2.63 -6.01
CA GLU A 24 1.79 -2.11 -5.83
C GLU A 24 2.00 -0.78 -6.55
N ALA A 25 1.56 -0.68 -7.81
CA ALA A 25 1.65 0.55 -8.57
C ALA A 25 0.83 1.71 -7.97
N ALA A 26 -0.34 1.41 -7.39
CA ALA A 26 -1.19 2.42 -6.76
C ALA A 26 -0.54 2.99 -5.48
N VAL A 27 0.01 2.12 -4.62
CA VAL A 27 0.71 2.53 -3.41
C VAL A 27 2.01 3.25 -3.77
N GLN A 28 2.76 2.74 -4.74
CA GLN A 28 3.98 3.37 -5.23
C GLN A 28 3.72 4.79 -5.76
N ALA A 29 2.71 4.97 -6.62
CA ALA A 29 2.38 6.28 -7.18
C ALA A 29 2.01 7.30 -6.09
N LEU A 30 1.31 6.87 -5.04
CA LEU A 30 0.99 7.71 -3.90
C LEU A 30 2.28 8.17 -3.17
N PHE A 31 3.20 7.24 -2.89
CA PHE A 31 4.46 7.59 -2.23
C PHE A 31 5.35 8.49 -3.10
N GLU A 32 5.42 8.22 -4.40
CA GLU A 32 6.16 9.05 -5.34
C GLU A 32 5.56 10.46 -5.44
N SER A 33 4.24 10.61 -5.35
CA SER A 33 3.56 11.92 -5.37
C SER A 33 3.95 12.84 -4.21
N VAL A 34 4.39 12.28 -3.09
CA VAL A 34 4.86 13.03 -1.90
C VAL A 34 6.39 13.10 -1.81
N GLY A 35 7.10 12.71 -2.89
CA GLY A 35 8.57 12.71 -2.96
C GLY A 35 9.24 11.53 -2.26
N GLY A 36 8.47 10.52 -1.85
CA GLY A 36 8.97 9.28 -1.28
C GLY A 36 9.42 8.28 -2.35
N ARG A 37 10.20 7.27 -1.95
CA ARG A 37 10.50 6.10 -2.78
C ARG A 37 10.12 4.84 -2.01
N MET A 38 9.31 3.98 -2.63
CA MET A 38 8.93 2.69 -2.07
C MET A 38 10.08 1.69 -2.30
N ASN A 39 10.50 1.00 -1.24
CA ASN A 39 11.58 0.01 -1.32
C ASN A 39 11.07 -1.43 -1.27
N SER A 40 9.95 -1.66 -0.57
CA SER A 40 9.27 -2.95 -0.48
C SER A 40 7.79 -2.71 -0.19
N LEU A 41 6.94 -3.65 -0.61
CA LEU A 41 5.52 -3.67 -0.27
C LEU A 41 5.11 -5.10 0.06
N THR A 42 4.36 -5.31 1.13
CA THR A 42 3.83 -6.63 1.49
C THR A 42 2.39 -6.53 1.92
N PHE A 43 1.52 -7.33 1.31
CA PHE A 43 0.15 -7.52 1.75
C PHE A 43 0.12 -8.58 2.84
N THR A 44 -0.44 -8.24 3.99
CA THR A 44 -0.52 -9.14 5.13
C THR A 44 -1.95 -9.64 5.32
N ARG A 45 -2.10 -10.87 5.83
CA ARG A 45 -3.37 -11.34 6.39
C ARG A 45 -3.24 -11.23 7.91
N GLY A 46 -3.83 -10.19 8.50
CA GLY A 46 -3.67 -9.89 9.92
C GLY A 46 -4.29 -8.56 10.30
N LEU A 47 -3.75 -7.91 11.34
CA LEU A 47 -4.24 -6.62 11.84
C LEU A 47 -4.13 -5.48 10.83
N TYR A 48 -3.18 -5.57 9.90
CA TYR A 48 -2.93 -4.57 8.86
C TYR A 48 -3.14 -5.18 7.48
N ASP A 49 -3.58 -4.36 6.54
CA ASP A 49 -3.77 -4.78 5.15
C ASP A 49 -2.44 -4.73 4.38
N VAL A 50 -1.59 -3.75 4.69
CA VAL A 50 -0.32 -3.50 3.99
C VAL A 50 0.79 -3.03 4.93
N VAL A 51 2.00 -3.48 4.60
CA VAL A 51 3.29 -3.00 5.13
C VAL A 51 4.11 -2.43 3.96
N VAL A 52 4.55 -1.17 4.10
CA VAL A 52 5.38 -0.44 3.12
C VAL A 52 6.74 -0.11 3.73
#